data_AF-S8DZL7-F1
#
_entry.id   AF-S8DZL7-F1
#
_cell.length_a   1.000
_cell.length_b   1.000
_cell.length_c   1.000
_cell.angle_alpha   90.00
_cell.angle_beta   90.00
_cell.angle_gamma   90.00
#
_symmetry.space_group_name_H-M   'P 1'
#
loop_
_entity.id
_entity.type
_entity.pdbx_description
1 polymer ?
#
loop_
_entity_poly.entity_id
_entity_poly.type
_entity_poly.pdbx_seq_one_letter_code
_entity_poly.pdbx_strand_id
1 'polypeptide(L)' 'LDRNKRADKEAKRAAHGEASPLAELPNWLTAKPLPASLSKVRQALNDAFKKAAHVEWKESPRTARIDLNLP' A
#
# COMPACT_ATOMS: atom_id res chain seq x y z
N LEU A 1 6.79 -16.49 -21.08
CA LEU A 1 6.03 -16.08 -19.88
C LEU A 1 6.80 -15.00 -19.12
N ASP A 2 6.23 -13.79 -19.08
CA ASP A 2 5.98 -13.09 -17.82
C ASP A 2 7.17 -12.52 -17.03
N ARG A 3 7.87 -11.53 -17.60
CA ARG A 3 8.85 -10.69 -16.86
C ARG A 3 8.23 -10.06 -15.61
N ASN A 4 6.94 -9.73 -15.68
CA ASN A 4 6.20 -9.19 -14.54
C ASN A 4 6.10 -10.21 -13.40
N LYS A 5 5.77 -11.49 -13.68
CA LYS A 5 5.81 -12.54 -12.64
C LYS A 5 7.18 -12.74 -12.01
N ARG A 6 8.26 -12.64 -12.79
CA ARG A 6 9.63 -12.73 -12.24
C ARG A 6 9.96 -11.55 -11.33
N ALA A 7 9.61 -10.33 -11.77
CA ALA A 7 9.78 -9.14 -10.96
C ALA A 7 8.93 -9.18 -9.68
N ASP A 8 7.67 -9.64 -9.76
CA ASP A 8 6.79 -9.82 -8.62
C ASP A 8 7.33 -10.86 -7.62
N LYS A 9 7.90 -11.96 -8.11
CA LYS A 9 8.54 -12.98 -7.28
C LYS A 9 9.77 -12.45 -6.55
N GLU A 10 10.63 -11.69 -7.22
CA GLU A 10 11.77 -11.04 -6.56
C GLU A 10 11.32 -9.97 -5.56
N ALA A 11 10.31 -9.17 -5.89
CA ALA A 11 9.75 -8.19 -4.97
C ALA A 11 9.23 -8.83 -3.68
N LYS A 12 8.58 -9.99 -3.79
CA LYS A 12 8.14 -10.78 -2.63
C LYS A 12 9.31 -11.29 -1.80
N ARG A 13 10.37 -11.82 -2.42
CA ARG A 13 11.59 -12.26 -1.71
C ARG A 13 12.26 -11.12 -0.96
N ALA A 14 12.43 -9.97 -1.63
CA ALA A 14 12.98 -8.78 -1.00
C ALA A 14 12.13 -8.30 0.19
N ALA A 15 10.80 -8.36 0.10
CA ALA A 15 9.89 -8.04 1.21
C ALA A 15 10.04 -8.99 2.42
N HIS A 16 10.50 -10.21 2.21
CA HIS A 16 10.83 -11.17 3.26
C HIS A 16 12.26 -11.00 3.83
N GLY A 17 13.01 -9.99 3.38
CA GLY A 17 14.38 -9.72 3.83
C GLY A 17 15.46 -10.38 2.97
N GLU A 18 15.09 -11.16 1.95
CA GLU A 18 16.02 -11.72 0.97
C GLU A 18 16.31 -10.68 -0.13
N ALA A 19 17.01 -9.61 0.24
CA ALA A 19 17.41 -8.53 -0.66
C ALA A 19 18.93 -8.51 -0.89
N SER A 20 19.35 -8.06 -2.07
CA SER A 20 20.77 -7.84 -2.35
C SER A 20 21.33 -6.73 -1.45
N PRO A 21 22.58 -6.87 -0.97
CA PRO A 21 23.29 -5.80 -0.27
C PRO A 21 23.32 -4.51 -1.09
N LEU A 22 23.22 -3.36 -0.43
CA LEU A 22 23.17 -2.05 -1.09
C LEU A 22 24.40 -1.80 -1.99
N ALA A 23 25.56 -2.34 -1.60
CA ALA A 23 26.82 -2.23 -2.35
C ALA A 23 26.86 -3.04 -3.64
N GLU A 24 25.99 -4.05 -3.79
CA GLU A 24 25.87 -4.87 -5.00
C GLU A 24 24.81 -4.32 -5.96
N LEU A 25 24.06 -3.31 -5.54
CA LEU A 25 23.04 -2.69 -6.38
C LEU A 25 23.69 -1.75 -7.42
N PRO A 26 23.20 -1.76 -8.67
CA PRO A 26 23.61 -0.80 -9.67
C PRO A 26 23.44 0.66 -9.21
N ASN A 27 24.40 1.52 -9.58
CA ASN A 27 24.40 2.94 -9.20
C ASN A 27 23.10 3.68 -9.54
N TRP A 28 22.40 3.30 -10.61
CA TRP A 28 21.15 3.96 -11.00
C TRP A 28 19.96 3.64 -10.07
N LEU A 29 20.03 2.55 -9.28
CA LEU A 29 19.05 2.22 -8.23
C LEU A 29 19.36 2.91 -6.90
N THR A 30 20.63 3.29 -6.67
CA THR A 30 21.09 3.84 -5.38
C THR A 30 21.32 5.35 -5.43
N ALA A 31 21.60 5.93 -6.60
CA ALA A 31 21.94 7.34 -6.75
C ALA A 31 20.77 8.29 -6.45
N LYS A 32 19.53 7.85 -6.68
CA LYS A 32 18.33 8.64 -6.39
C LYS A 32 17.20 7.73 -5.93
N PRO A 33 16.37 8.16 -4.98
CA PRO A 33 15.17 7.43 -4.61
C PRO A 33 14.24 7.31 -5.83
N LEU A 34 13.60 6.14 -5.96
CA LEU A 34 12.64 5.90 -7.02
C LEU A 34 11.46 6.87 -6.88
N PRO A 35 10.92 7.40 -7.99
CA PRO A 35 9.75 8.25 -7.93
C PRO A 35 8.57 7.47 -7.36
N ALA A 36 7.75 8.16 -6.56
CA ALA A 36 6.56 7.56 -5.99
C ALA A 36 5.62 7.08 -7.11
N SER A 37 5.17 5.83 -7.01
CA SER A 37 4.18 5.29 -7.94
C SER A 37 2.86 6.07 -7.82
N LEU A 38 2.30 6.50 -8.96
CA LEU A 38 0.99 7.17 -9.01
C LEU A 38 -0.11 6.32 -8.37
N SER A 39 -0.07 5.00 -8.55
CA SER A 39 -1.06 4.10 -7.94
C SER A 39 -0.92 4.08 -6.42
N LYS A 40 0.32 4.09 -5.90
CA LYS A 40 0.58 4.12 -4.45
C LYS A 40 0.10 5.44 -3.84
N VAL A 41 0.32 6.56 -4.52
CA VAL A 41 -0.18 7.88 -4.09
C VAL A 41 -1.71 7.88 -4.01
N ARG A 42 -2.40 7.35 -5.03
CA ARG A 42 -3.87 7.24 -5.04
C ARG A 42 -4.39 6.33 -3.93
N GLN A 43 -3.74 5.18 -3.71
CA GLN A 43 -4.11 4.27 -2.62
C GLN A 43 -3.99 4.95 -1.26
N ALA A 44 -2.87 5.64 -1.00
CA ALA A 44 -2.66 6.35 0.25
C ALA A 44 -3.73 7.42 0.51
N LEU A 45 -4.12 8.17 -0.53
CA LEU A 45 -5.18 9.17 -0.44
C LEU A 45 -6.55 8.53 -0.15
N ASN A 46 -6.89 7.46 -0.85
CA ASN A 46 -8.13 6.72 -0.63
C ASN A 46 -8.19 6.12 0.78
N ASP A 47 -7.09 5.60 1.30
CA ASP A 47 -7.01 5.05 2.65
C ASP A 47 -7.19 6.14 3.71
N ALA A 48 -6.69 7.36 3.46
CA ALA A 48 -6.96 8.51 4.33
C ALA A 48 -8.46 8.87 4.35
N PHE A 49 -9.11 8.93 3.19
CA PHE A 49 -10.56 9.19 3.11
C PHE A 49 -11.38 8.10 3.79
N LYS A 50 -11.02 6.83 3.61
CA LYS A 50 -11.71 5.71 4.28
C LYS A 50 -11.63 5.85 5.81
N LYS A 51 -10.47 6.21 6.35
CA LYS A 51 -10.29 6.43 7.79
C LYS A 51 -11.16 7.59 8.29
N ALA A 52 -11.14 8.72 7.59
CA ALA A 52 -11.94 9.89 7.95
C ALA A 52 -13.44 9.57 7.89
N ALA A 53 -13.90 8.96 6.81
CA ALA A 53 -15.30 8.56 6.63
C ALA A 53 -15.74 7.55 7.70
N HIS A 54 -14.87 6.63 8.12
CA HIS A 54 -15.18 5.68 9.18
C HIS A 54 -15.36 6.37 10.55
N VAL A 55 -14.49 7.35 10.87
CA VAL A 55 -14.61 8.15 12.09
C VAL A 55 -15.91 8.96 12.08
N GLU A 56 -16.16 9.69 10.99
CA GLU A 56 -17.37 10.50 10.81
C GLU A 56 -18.64 9.64 10.88
N TRP A 57 -18.61 8.47 10.25
CA TRP A 57 -19.70 7.50 10.36
C TRP A 57 -19.92 7.09 11.81
N LYS A 58 -18.88 6.67 12.53
CA LYS A 58 -19.02 6.24 13.94
C LYS A 58 -19.64 7.31 14.84
N GLU A 59 -19.34 8.58 14.59
CA GLU A 59 -19.88 9.72 15.34
C GLU A 59 -21.30 10.11 14.89
N SER A 60 -21.76 9.60 13.75
CA SER A 60 -23.08 9.92 13.22
C SER A 60 -24.21 9.33 14.07
N PRO A 61 -25.28 10.11 14.35
CA PRO A 61 -26.51 9.59 14.98
C PRO A 61 -27.18 8.44 14.20
N ARG A 62 -26.82 8.26 12.92
CA ARG A 62 -27.33 7.20 12.05
C ARG A 62 -26.76 5.82 12.39
N THR A 63 -25.61 5.76 13.03
CA THR A 63 -24.87 4.53 13.30
C THR A 63 -25.57 3.68 14.35
N ALA A 64 -26.17 4.33 15.35
CA ALA A 64 -27.02 3.67 16.35
C ALA A 64 -28.24 2.95 15.75
N ARG A 65 -28.73 3.34 14.56
CA ARG A 65 -29.91 2.72 13.92
C ARG A 65 -29.58 1.50 13.06
N ILE A 66 -28.32 1.33 12.66
CA ILE A 66 -27.88 0.26 11.76
C ILE A 66 -27.31 -0.93 12.54
N ASP A 67 -26.64 -0.69 13.67
CA ASP A 67 -26.12 -1.77 14.54
C ASP A 67 -27.23 -2.61 15.22
N LEU A 68 -28.46 -2.10 15.31
CA LEU A 68 -29.61 -2.82 15.87
C LEU A 68 -30.24 -3.85 14.90
N ASN A 69 -29.78 -3.92 13.65
CA ASN A 69 -30.41 -4.73 12.60
C ASN A 69 -29.43 -5.56 11.74
N LEU A 70 -28.20 -5.78 12.22
CA LEU A 70 -27.29 -6.76 11.63
C LEU A 70 -27.55 -8.15 12.26
N PRO A 71 -27.85 -9.20 11.47
CA PRO A 71 -27.98 -10.58 11.97
C PRO A 71 -26.65 -11.15 12.46
#